data_AF-X0V120-F1
#
_entry.id   AF-X0V120-F1
#
_cell.length_a   1.000
_cell.length_b   1.000
_cell.length_c   1.000
_cell.angle_alpha   90.00
_cell.angle_beta   90.00
_cell.angle_gamma   90.00
#
_symmetry.space_group_name_H-M   'P 1'
#
loop_
_entity.id
_entity.type
_entity.pdbx_description
1 polymer ?
#
loop_
_entity_poly.entity_id
_entity_poly.type
_entity_poly.pdbx_seq_one_letter_code
_entity_poly.pdbx_strand_id
1 'polypeptide(L)' 'AGQYGKGVIGGYVPTGRAVEGGSYGATIKSNRVGHVGGQEMVDATVAELNRLWAKP' A
#
# COMPACT_ATOMS: atom_id res chain seq x y z
N ALA A 1 -11.61 22.71 -8.22
CA ALA A 1 -11.34 21.27 -8.00
C ALA A 1 -9.93 20.98 -8.47
N GLY A 2 -8.97 20.87 -7.55
CA GLY A 2 -7.62 20.39 -7.88
C GLY A 2 -7.70 18.93 -8.32
N GLN A 3 -6.80 18.52 -9.20
CA GLN A 3 -6.72 17.21 -9.88
C GLN A 3 -6.55 15.99 -8.94
N TYR A 4 -6.72 16.17 -7.62
CA TYR A 4 -6.48 15.19 -6.56
C TYR A 4 -7.74 14.90 -5.70
N GLY A 5 -8.89 15.47 -6.06
CA GLY A 5 -10.10 15.47 -5.22
C GLY A 5 -11.26 14.56 -5.66
N LYS A 6 -11.15 13.80 -6.75
CA LYS A 6 -12.21 12.87 -7.18
C LYS A 6 -11.64 11.52 -7.65
N GLY A 7 -11.60 10.57 -6.72
CA GLY A 7 -11.81 9.15 -7.00
C GLY A 7 -10.71 8.37 -7.71
N VAL A 8 -9.53 8.21 -7.09
CA VAL A 8 -8.71 7.02 -7.35
C VAL A 8 -8.92 6.07 -6.17
N ILE A 9 -9.67 4.98 -6.40
CA ILE A 9 -10.12 4.04 -5.34
C ILE A 9 -9.00 3.04 -4.96
N GLY A 10 -7.81 3.18 -5.53
CA GLY A 10 -6.63 2.39 -5.15
C GLY A 10 -5.35 2.96 -5.77
N GLY A 11 -4.22 2.75 -5.11
CA GLY A 11 -2.89 3.11 -5.60
C GLY A 11 -1.92 1.94 -5.43
N TYR A 12 -0.73 2.08 -6.00
CA TYR A 12 0.34 1.09 -5.79
C TYR A 12 0.77 1.06 -4.32
N VAL A 13 1.30 -0.08 -3.91
CA VAL A 13 1.86 -0.33 -2.58
C VAL A 13 3.30 -0.79 -2.77
N PRO A 14 4.25 0.14 -3.00
CA PRO A 14 5.62 -0.24 -3.33
C PRO A 14 6.33 -0.83 -2.11
N THR A 15 7.26 -1.76 -2.31
CA THR A 15 8.19 -2.19 -1.25
C THR A 15 9.35 -1.20 -1.11
N GLY A 16 10.13 -1.26 -0.02
CA GLY A 16 11.33 -0.43 0.14
C GLY A 16 12.31 -0.58 -1.03
N ARG A 17 12.58 -1.83 -1.44
CA ARG A 17 13.40 -2.15 -2.62
C ARG A 17 12.85 -1.54 -3.92
N ALA A 18 11.53 -1.50 -4.09
CA ALA A 18 10.89 -0.90 -5.26
C ALA A 18 10.99 0.64 -5.27
N VAL A 19 11.07 1.28 -4.09
CA VAL A 19 11.35 2.72 -3.95
C VAL A 19 12.80 3.02 -4.30
N GLU A 20 13.74 2.27 -3.72
CA GLU A 20 15.18 2.40 -3.99
C GLU A 20 15.51 2.19 -5.48
N GLY A 21 14.83 1.24 -6.13
CA GLY A 21 14.99 0.96 -7.55
C GLY A 21 14.24 1.91 -8.50
N GLY A 22 13.54 2.93 -7.98
CA GLY A 22 12.83 3.91 -8.82
C GLY A 22 11.66 3.32 -9.62
N SER A 23 10.99 2.29 -9.10
CA SER A 23 9.85 1.68 -9.77
C SER A 23 8.70 2.68 -10.02
N TYR A 24 7.90 2.45 -11.06
CA TYR A 24 6.74 3.30 -11.38
C TYR A 24 5.81 3.54 -10.18
N GLY A 25 5.60 2.50 -9.37
CA GLY A 25 4.78 2.54 -8.17
C GLY A 25 5.34 3.38 -7.02
N ALA A 26 6.62 3.77 -7.05
CA ALA A 26 7.30 4.48 -5.96
C ALA A 26 6.99 5.99 -5.90
N THR A 27 6.45 6.58 -6.97
CA THR A 27 6.17 8.03 -7.00
C THR A 27 4.86 8.38 -6.29
N ILE A 28 4.78 9.56 -5.67
CA ILE A 28 3.59 10.05 -4.96
C ILE A 28 2.34 10.20 -5.86
N LYS A 29 2.52 10.23 -7.19
CA LYS A 29 1.41 10.19 -8.16
C LYS A 29 0.81 8.78 -8.28
N SER A 30 1.60 7.75 -8.01
CA SER A 30 1.25 6.34 -8.17
C SER A 30 0.83 5.68 -6.85
N ASN A 31 1.27 6.20 -5.70
CA ASN A 31 0.93 5.69 -4.38
C ASN A 31 0.65 6.83 -3.38
N ARG A 32 -0.16 6.57 -2.35
CA ARG A 32 -0.51 7.56 -1.32
C ARG A 32 0.11 7.30 0.06
N VAL A 33 0.51 6.05 0.31
CA VAL A 33 0.95 5.56 1.64
C VAL A 33 2.44 5.22 1.69
N GLY A 34 3.14 5.22 0.55
CA GLY A 34 4.53 4.82 0.47
C GLY A 34 4.77 3.36 0.86
N HIS A 35 6.04 2.99 1.01
CA HIS A 35 6.42 1.62 1.37
C HIS A 35 6.18 1.28 2.84
N VAL A 36 6.27 2.27 3.74
CA VAL A 36 6.02 2.08 5.17
C VAL A 36 4.54 1.83 5.43
N GLY A 37 3.66 2.76 5.03
CA GLY A 37 2.22 2.58 5.22
C GLY A 37 1.67 1.41 4.39
N GLY A 38 2.32 1.09 3.27
CA GLY A 38 2.04 -0.11 2.51
C GLY A 38 2.33 -1.41 3.26
N GLN A 39 3.48 -1.47 3.94
CA GLN A 39 3.84 -2.61 4.79
C GLN A 39 2.87 -2.75 5.96
N GLU A 40 2.55 -1.65 6.64
CA GLU A 40 1.58 -1.65 7.76
C GLU A 40 0.20 -2.19 7.32
N MET A 41 -0.26 -1.82 6.12
CA MET A 41 -1.52 -2.32 5.57
C MET A 41 -1.47 -3.82 5.29
N VAL A 42 -0.36 -4.32 4.73
CA VAL A 42 -0.15 -5.75 4.50
C VAL A 42 -0.11 -6.51 5.81
N ASP A 43 0.63 -6.01 6.80
CA ASP A 43 0.77 -6.64 8.12
C ASP A 43 -0.59 -6.74 8.83
N ALA A 44 -1.38 -5.67 8.82
CA ALA A 44 -2.73 -5.67 9.37
C ALA A 44 -3.65 -6.68 8.64
N THR A 45 -3.53 -6.79 7.32
CA THR A 45 -4.31 -7.74 6.51
C THR A 45 -3.93 -9.17 6.85
N VAL A 46 -2.63 -9.48 6.91
CA VAL A 46 -2.14 -10.82 7.27
C VAL A 46 -2.53 -11.19 8.70
N ALA A 47 -2.48 -10.24 9.63
CA ALA A 47 -2.94 -10.46 11.01
C ALA A 47 -4.43 -10.86 11.04
N GLU A 48 -5.27 -10.19 10.26
CA GLU A 48 -6.69 -10.51 10.17
C GLU A 48 -6.95 -11.86 9.49
N LEU A 49 -6.20 -12.19 8.44
CA LEU A 49 -6.26 -13.52 7.83
C LEU A 49 -5.86 -14.61 8.84
N ASN A 50 -4.78 -14.43 9.59
CA ASN A 50 -4.39 -15.39 10.62
C ASN A 50 -5.48 -15.54 11.70
N ARG A 51 -6.17 -14.45 12.07
CA ARG A 51 -7.29 -14.50 13.01
C ARG A 51 -8.47 -15.31 12.47
N LEU A 52 -8.83 -15.11 11.20
CA LEU A 52 -9.94 -15.82 10.55
C LEU A 52 -9.70 -17.33 10.39
N TRP A 53 -8.44 -17.74 10.23
CA TRP A 53 -8.03 -19.13 10.04
C TRP A 53 -7.35 -19.77 11.26
N ALA A 54 -7.41 -19.12 12.43
CA ALA A 54 -6.93 -19.72 13.68
C ALA A 54 -7.73 -21.00 13.97
N LYS A 55 -7.03 -22.11 14.24
CA LYS A 55 -7.68 -23.35 14.67
C LYS A 55 -8.37 -23.12 16.03
N PRO A 56 -9.51 -23.77 16.28
CA PRO A 56 -10.16 -23.76 17.60
C PRO A 56 -9.21 -24.21 18.72
#